data_AF-A0A7S1BC81-F1
#
_entry.id   AF-A0A7S1BC81-F1
#
_cell.length_a   1.000
_cell.length_b   1.000
_cell.length_c   1.000
_cell.angle_alpha   90.00
_cell.angle_beta   90.00
_cell.angle_gamma   90.00
#
_symmetry.space_group_name_H-M   'P 1'
#
loop_
_entity.id
_entity.type
_entity.pdbx_description
1 polymer ?
#
loop_
_entity_poly.entity_id
_entity_poly.type
_entity_poly.pdbx_seq_one_letter_code
_entity_poly.pdbx_strand_id
1 'polypeptide(L)'
;MPRLTASLIETSPSRFNPLGQWEISLREQRIPAIENLSTHNLPNTYECIDLSCNAIAHFGNFPSNMCQKDGKVRSLLLCKNGIRGLDNSERLKRGLYGLKILSLEENKVERLSDITMLGEALSETLEDLVLIGNPVTQSLFVYRS
;
A
#
# COMPACT_ATOMS: atom_id res chain seq x y z
N MET A 1 -3.73 3.04 20.88
CA MET A 1 -3.01 2.55 19.69
C MET A 1 -2.40 3.76 18.99
N PRO A 2 -1.13 3.72 18.56
CA PRO A 2 -0.51 4.81 17.81
C PRO A 2 -1.26 5.03 16.50
N ARG A 3 -1.53 6.29 16.16
CA ARG A 3 -2.14 6.68 14.89
C ARG A 3 -1.06 7.17 13.94
N LEU A 4 -1.33 7.11 12.64
CA LEU A 4 -0.49 7.78 11.65
C LEU A 4 -0.68 9.29 11.83
N THR A 5 0.30 9.97 12.46
CA THR A 5 0.26 11.41 12.77
C THR A 5 1.33 12.18 11.98
N ALA A 6 1.16 13.50 11.85
CA ALA A 6 2.18 14.39 11.25
C ALA A 6 3.51 14.27 11.99
N SER A 7 3.48 14.29 13.32
CA SER A 7 4.67 14.15 14.15
C SER A 7 5.42 12.84 13.90
N LEU A 8 4.71 11.75 13.61
CA LEU A 8 5.33 10.49 13.25
C LEU A 8 6.05 10.61 11.90
N ILE A 9 5.39 11.19 10.90
CA ILE A 9 5.97 11.39 9.56
C ILE A 9 7.22 12.28 9.63
N GLU A 10 7.17 13.39 10.38
CA GLU A 10 8.28 14.35 10.52
C GLU A 10 9.51 13.74 11.21
N THR A 11 9.31 12.82 12.15
CA THR A 11 10.39 12.17 12.91
C THR A 11 10.86 10.86 12.30
N SER A 12 10.17 10.37 11.27
CA SER A 12 10.49 9.09 10.64
C SER A 12 11.74 9.18 9.77
N PRO A 13 12.60 8.15 9.78
CA PRO A 13 13.80 8.14 8.97
C PRO A 13 13.43 8.09 7.49
N SER A 14 14.19 8.84 6.68
CA SER A 14 14.10 8.82 5.23
C SER A 14 15.47 8.72 4.58
N ARG A 15 15.52 8.06 3.42
CA ARG A 15 16.76 7.78 2.67
C ARG A 15 16.46 7.48 1.21
N PHE A 16 17.48 7.47 0.36
CA PHE A 16 17.36 6.78 -0.92
C PHE A 16 17.38 5.26 -0.69
N ASN A 17 16.41 4.56 -1.28
CA ASN A 17 16.41 3.10 -1.28
C ASN A 17 17.29 2.55 -2.43
N PRO A 18 17.53 1.22 -2.50
CA PRO A 18 18.35 0.63 -3.56
C PRO A 18 17.83 0.83 -4.99
N LEU A 19 16.57 1.23 -5.17
CA LEU A 19 15.99 1.59 -6.46
C LEU A 19 16.16 3.09 -6.79
N GLY A 20 16.89 3.84 -5.95
CA GLY A 20 17.11 5.27 -6.12
C GLY A 20 15.90 6.13 -5.78
N GLN A 21 14.87 5.56 -5.13
CA GLN A 21 13.66 6.29 -4.74
C GLN A 21 13.87 6.95 -3.37
N TRP A 22 13.42 8.20 -3.22
CA TRP A 22 13.37 8.82 -1.89
C TRP A 22 12.30 8.14 -1.03
N GLU A 23 12.72 7.35 -0.05
CA GLU A 23 11.87 6.48 0.77
C GLU A 23 11.71 7.06 2.18
N ILE A 24 10.47 7.03 2.69
CA ILE A 24 10.18 7.21 4.11
C ILE A 24 9.87 5.86 4.76
N SER A 25 10.49 5.60 5.91
CA SER A 25 10.28 4.36 6.67
C SER A 25 9.35 4.58 7.85
N LEU A 26 8.14 4.02 7.76
CA LEU A 26 7.10 4.01 8.79
C LEU A 26 6.96 2.62 9.42
N ARG A 27 8.07 1.86 9.46
CA ARG A 27 8.08 0.46 9.93
C ARG A 27 7.87 0.35 11.43
N GLU A 28 7.24 -0.75 11.85
CA GLU A 28 7.17 -1.17 13.27
C GLU A 28 6.53 -0.16 14.23
N GLN A 29 5.71 0.76 13.69
CA GLN A 29 5.03 1.80 14.46
C GLN A 29 3.71 1.33 15.07
N ARG A 30 3.31 0.06 14.84
CA ARG A 30 2.02 -0.52 15.25
C ARG A 30 0.81 0.27 14.71
N ILE A 31 0.94 0.84 13.52
CA ILE A 31 -0.13 1.59 12.85
C ILE A 31 -1.29 0.62 12.56
N PRO A 32 -2.51 0.86 13.06
CA PRO A 32 -3.65 -0.05 12.89
C PRO A 32 -4.42 0.18 11.58
N ALA A 33 -4.32 1.37 11.01
CA ALA A 33 -5.04 1.78 9.81
C ALA A 33 -4.28 2.88 9.06
N ILE A 34 -4.47 2.90 7.74
CA ILE A 34 -4.02 4.00 6.89
C ILE A 34 -5.05 5.13 7.05
N GLU A 35 -4.62 6.27 7.59
CA GLU A 35 -5.47 7.44 7.79
C GLU A 35 -4.64 8.73 7.79
N ASN A 36 -5.30 9.87 7.55
CA ASN A 36 -4.73 11.21 7.70
C ASN A 36 -3.49 11.54 6.83
N LEU A 37 -3.16 10.71 5.85
CA LEU A 37 -2.07 10.97 4.90
C LEU A 37 -2.21 12.31 4.15
N SER A 38 -3.45 12.78 3.94
CA SER A 38 -3.73 14.08 3.32
C SER A 38 -3.45 15.26 4.25
N THR A 39 -3.73 15.09 5.54
CA THR A 39 -3.63 16.14 6.57
C THR A 39 -2.18 16.37 6.97
N HIS A 40 -1.34 15.36 6.79
CA HIS A 40 0.04 15.37 7.24
C HIS A 40 1.03 15.82 6.19
N ASN A 41 0.54 16.38 5.07
CA ASN A 41 1.34 16.89 3.96
C ASN A 41 2.52 15.96 3.70
N LEU A 42 2.25 14.67 3.43
CA LEU A 42 3.31 13.76 3.03
C LEU A 42 4.09 14.49 1.93
N PRO A 43 5.36 14.89 2.18
CA PRO A 43 6.07 15.76 1.28
C PRO A 43 5.94 15.18 -0.13
N ASN A 44 5.65 16.02 -1.12
CA ASN A 44 5.68 15.67 -2.55
C ASN A 44 7.12 15.35 -3.00
N THR A 45 7.86 14.65 -2.16
CA THR A 45 9.28 14.36 -2.19
C THR A 45 9.48 12.85 -2.09
N TYR A 46 8.62 12.13 -1.34
CA TYR A 46 8.75 10.68 -1.21
C TYR A 46 8.20 9.95 -2.44
N GLU A 47 8.99 9.00 -2.90
CA GLU A 47 8.69 8.13 -4.02
C GLU A 47 8.34 6.71 -3.57
N CYS A 48 8.83 6.31 -2.39
CA CYS A 48 8.49 5.05 -1.73
C CYS A 48 8.00 5.30 -0.30
N ILE A 49 6.96 4.58 0.11
CA ILE A 49 6.46 4.60 1.49
C ILE A 49 6.50 3.17 2.03
N ASP A 50 7.31 2.97 3.06
CA ASP A 50 7.46 1.67 3.72
C ASP A 50 6.64 1.60 5.00
N LEU A 51 5.51 0.88 4.94
CA LEU A 51 4.58 0.60 6.03
C LEU A 51 4.73 -0.84 6.57
N SER A 52 5.88 -1.48 6.34
CA SER A 52 6.07 -2.88 6.75
C SER A 52 6.04 -3.10 8.27
N CYS A 53 5.68 -4.30 8.70
CA CYS A 53 5.65 -4.72 10.09
C CYS A 53 4.74 -3.85 10.99
N ASN A 54 3.60 -3.41 10.46
CA ASN A 54 2.58 -2.68 11.23
C ASN A 54 1.38 -3.59 11.56
N ALA A 55 0.29 -3.01 12.05
CA ALA A 55 -0.95 -3.72 12.41
C ALA A 55 -2.11 -3.38 11.46
N ILE A 56 -1.81 -2.98 10.22
CA ILE A 56 -2.81 -2.51 9.25
C ILE A 56 -3.70 -3.70 8.85
N ALA A 57 -5.01 -3.55 9.04
CA ALA A 57 -5.98 -4.61 8.73
C ALA A 57 -6.68 -4.45 7.38
N HIS A 58 -6.68 -3.24 6.84
CA HIS A 58 -7.40 -2.87 5.61
C HIS A 58 -6.54 -1.97 4.72
N PHE A 59 -6.41 -2.34 3.46
CA PHE A 59 -5.75 -1.52 2.43
C PHE A 59 -6.77 -0.57 1.83
N GLY A 60 -6.74 0.70 2.22
CA GLY A 60 -7.70 1.70 1.76
C GLY A 60 -7.51 3.03 2.46
N ASN A 61 -8.50 3.92 2.30
CA ASN A 61 -8.50 5.25 2.93
C ASN A 61 -7.31 6.15 2.55
N PHE A 62 -6.76 5.93 1.36
CA PHE A 62 -5.74 6.80 0.78
C PHE A 62 -6.35 8.16 0.37
N PRO A 63 -5.57 9.26 0.44
CA PRO A 63 -5.95 10.54 -0.16
C PRO A 63 -6.22 10.38 -1.66
N SER A 64 -7.24 11.07 -2.16
CA SER A 64 -7.66 10.97 -3.56
C SER A 64 -6.64 11.47 -4.58
N ASN A 65 -5.58 12.14 -4.13
CA ASN A 65 -4.52 12.71 -4.94
C ASN A 65 -3.12 12.23 -4.54
N MET A 66 -3.00 11.13 -3.80
CA MET A 66 -1.72 10.68 -3.22
C MET A 66 -0.71 10.23 -4.27
N CYS A 67 -1.08 9.27 -5.12
CA CYS A 67 -0.26 8.79 -6.23
C CYS A 67 -0.94 9.21 -7.53
N GLN A 68 -0.58 10.37 -8.06
CA GLN A 68 -1.03 10.83 -9.37
C GLN A 68 -0.08 10.32 -10.48
N LYS A 69 -0.53 10.37 -11.74
CA LYS A 69 0.25 9.90 -12.90
C LYS A 69 1.66 10.50 -12.96
N ASP A 70 1.78 11.77 -12.57
CA ASP A 70 3.06 12.51 -12.49
C ASP A 70 3.49 12.77 -11.03
N GLY A 71 2.85 12.10 -10.07
CA GLY A 71 3.16 12.17 -8.66
C GLY A 71 4.50 11.49 -8.33
N LYS A 72 5.04 11.80 -7.16
CA LYS A 72 6.29 11.20 -6.69
C LYS A 72 6.11 9.78 -6.17
N VAL A 73 5.08 9.53 -5.36
CA VAL A 73 4.84 8.20 -4.78
C VAL A 73 4.52 7.19 -5.89
N ARG A 74 5.39 6.18 -6.05
CA ARG A 74 5.27 5.08 -7.01
C ARG A 74 5.26 3.71 -6.34
N SER A 75 5.78 3.61 -5.12
CA SER A 75 5.96 2.34 -4.41
C SER A 75 5.30 2.37 -3.04
N LEU A 76 4.50 1.34 -2.73
CA LEU A 76 3.95 1.09 -1.41
C LEU A 76 4.39 -0.29 -0.92
N LEU A 77 5.12 -0.32 0.21
CA LEU A 77 5.57 -1.55 0.85
C LEU A 77 4.73 -1.79 2.10
N LEU A 78 3.95 -2.87 2.11
CA LEU A 78 3.03 -3.21 3.20
C LEU A 78 3.32 -4.62 3.76
N CYS A 79 4.57 -5.07 3.67
CA CYS A 79 4.98 -6.40 4.11
C CYS A 79 4.64 -6.66 5.58
N LYS A 80 4.25 -7.90 5.94
CA LYS A 80 4.04 -8.31 7.35
C LYS A 80 3.05 -7.44 8.10
N ASN A 81 1.92 -7.16 7.47
CA ASN A 81 0.77 -6.53 8.10
C ASN A 81 -0.36 -7.56 8.35
N GLY A 82 -1.53 -7.09 8.78
CA GLY A 82 -2.72 -7.90 8.98
C GLY A 82 -3.78 -7.73 7.89
N ILE A 83 -3.39 -7.29 6.68
CA ILE A 83 -4.34 -6.85 5.65
C ILE A 83 -5.18 -8.03 5.17
N ARG A 84 -6.49 -7.92 5.35
CA ARG A 84 -7.50 -8.90 4.90
C ARG A 84 -8.44 -8.31 3.86
N GLY A 85 -8.80 -7.04 4.02
CA GLY A 85 -9.67 -6.32 3.11
C GLY A 85 -8.89 -5.38 2.22
N LEU A 86 -9.25 -5.37 0.93
CA LEU A 86 -8.75 -4.44 -0.06
C LEU A 86 -9.92 -3.53 -0.47
N ASP A 87 -9.74 -2.22 -0.35
CA ASP A 87 -10.67 -1.23 -0.87
C ASP A 87 -10.75 -1.37 -2.39
N ASN A 88 -11.94 -1.21 -2.96
CA ASN A 88 -12.20 -1.27 -4.40
C ASN A 88 -12.98 -0.04 -4.89
N SER A 89 -13.09 0.99 -4.03
CA SER A 89 -13.83 2.20 -4.33
C SER A 89 -13.15 3.05 -5.41
N GLU A 90 -13.95 3.87 -6.09
CA GLU A 90 -13.46 4.89 -7.03
C GLU A 90 -12.49 5.88 -6.37
N ARG A 91 -12.60 6.09 -5.05
CA ARG A 91 -11.68 6.92 -4.30
C ARG A 91 -10.28 6.30 -4.25
N LEU A 92 -10.18 4.98 -4.04
CA LEU A 92 -8.89 4.28 -4.07
C LEU A 92 -8.26 4.39 -5.46
N LYS A 93 -9.04 4.12 -6.51
CA LYS A 93 -8.59 4.21 -7.92
C LYS A 93 -7.97 5.56 -8.23
N ARG A 94 -8.65 6.65 -7.86
CA ARG A 94 -8.14 8.02 -8.05
C ARG A 94 -6.91 8.32 -7.20
N GLY A 95 -6.91 7.82 -5.96
CA GLY A 95 -5.84 8.04 -4.99
C GLY A 95 -4.53 7.34 -5.34
N LEU A 96 -4.60 6.19 -6.02
CA LEU A 96 -3.45 5.34 -6.34
C LEU A 96 -3.16 5.21 -7.83
N TYR A 97 -3.74 6.07 -8.66
CA TYR A 97 -3.64 6.00 -10.12
C TYR A 97 -2.21 5.98 -10.67
N GLY A 98 -1.22 6.55 -9.98
CA GLY A 98 0.19 6.55 -10.38
C GLY A 98 1.07 5.45 -9.79
N LEU A 99 0.49 4.50 -9.03
CA LEU A 99 1.22 3.47 -8.30
C LEU A 99 1.80 2.42 -9.26
N LYS A 100 3.10 2.14 -9.15
CA LYS A 100 3.82 1.14 -9.96
C LYS A 100 4.11 -0.14 -9.20
N ILE A 101 4.47 -0.03 -7.92
CA ILE A 101 4.90 -1.16 -7.10
C ILE A 101 4.02 -1.26 -5.86
N LEU A 102 3.40 -2.41 -5.67
CA LEU A 102 2.64 -2.75 -4.47
C LEU A 102 3.13 -4.07 -3.89
N SER A 103 3.78 -4.01 -2.72
CA SER A 103 4.12 -5.21 -1.97
C SER A 103 3.13 -5.46 -0.84
N LEU A 104 2.42 -6.58 -0.92
CA LEU A 104 1.52 -7.10 0.11
C LEU A 104 2.07 -8.41 0.71
N GLU A 105 3.38 -8.65 0.64
CA GLU A 105 4.03 -9.84 1.18
C GLU A 105 3.64 -10.13 2.65
N GLU A 106 3.44 -11.41 2.97
CA GLU A 106 3.11 -11.89 4.32
C GLU A 106 1.92 -11.14 4.97
N ASN A 107 0.84 -10.96 4.21
CA ASN A 107 -0.44 -10.45 4.70
C ASN A 107 -1.49 -11.57 4.82
N LYS A 108 -2.76 -11.21 4.95
CA LYS A 108 -3.89 -12.13 5.12
C LYS A 108 -4.92 -11.97 4.00
N VAL A 109 -4.47 -11.67 2.77
CA VAL A 109 -5.35 -11.58 1.62
C VAL A 109 -5.78 -12.98 1.19
N GLU A 110 -7.08 -13.25 1.22
CA GLU A 110 -7.63 -14.60 1.05
C GLU A 110 -8.28 -14.84 -0.32
N ARG A 111 -8.97 -13.84 -0.88
CA ARG A 111 -9.82 -14.03 -2.05
C ARG A 111 -9.17 -13.51 -3.33
N LEU A 112 -9.22 -14.32 -4.39
CA LEU A 112 -8.78 -13.89 -5.72
C LEU A 112 -9.63 -12.76 -6.27
N SER A 113 -10.94 -12.72 -5.96
CA SER A 113 -11.83 -11.63 -6.37
C SER A 113 -11.33 -10.26 -5.93
N ASP A 114 -10.77 -10.18 -4.72
CA ASP A 114 -10.30 -8.92 -4.14
C ASP A 114 -9.03 -8.46 -4.88
N ILE A 115 -8.17 -9.41 -5.30
CA ILE A 115 -7.01 -9.15 -6.16
C ILE A 115 -7.44 -8.73 -7.56
N THR A 116 -8.46 -9.38 -8.15
CA THR A 116 -8.98 -9.02 -9.48
C THR A 116 -9.48 -7.57 -9.49
N MET A 117 -10.28 -7.18 -8.49
CA MET A 117 -10.78 -5.80 -8.38
C MET A 117 -9.64 -4.78 -8.18
N LEU A 118 -8.63 -5.12 -7.38
CA LEU A 118 -7.44 -4.29 -7.21
C LEU A 118 -6.66 -4.15 -8.53
N GLY A 119 -6.51 -5.25 -9.27
CA GLY A 119 -5.87 -5.27 -10.58
C GLY A 119 -6.59 -4.41 -11.60
N GLU A 120 -7.91 -4.51 -11.69
CA GLU A 120 -8.73 -3.63 -12.55
C GLU A 120 -8.59 -2.16 -12.16
N ALA A 121 -8.64 -1.88 -10.84
CA ALA A 121 -8.52 -0.55 -10.28
C ALA A 121 -7.18 0.14 -10.60
N LEU A 122 -6.09 -0.61 -10.71
CA LEU A 122 -4.72 -0.10 -10.87
C LEU A 122 -4.07 -0.52 -12.21
N SER A 123 -4.86 -1.05 -13.14
CA SER A 123 -4.41 -1.71 -14.38
C SER A 123 -3.59 -0.83 -15.32
N GLU A 124 -3.74 0.50 -15.24
CA GLU A 124 -3.06 1.42 -16.14
C GLU A 124 -1.59 1.67 -15.77
N THR A 125 -1.20 1.45 -14.51
CA THR A 125 0.11 1.87 -13.99
C THR A 125 0.81 0.87 -13.09
N LEU A 126 0.09 -0.08 -12.50
CA LEU A 126 0.69 -1.09 -11.64
C LEU A 126 1.53 -2.06 -12.49
N GLU A 127 2.82 -2.10 -12.20
CA GLU A 127 3.82 -2.90 -12.89
C GLU A 127 4.18 -4.14 -12.06
N ASP A 128 4.32 -3.97 -10.74
CA ASP A 128 4.75 -5.01 -9.80
C ASP A 128 3.75 -5.19 -8.66
N LEU A 129 3.25 -6.42 -8.51
CA LEU A 129 2.41 -6.85 -7.39
C LEU A 129 3.02 -8.07 -6.69
N VAL A 130 3.35 -7.93 -5.40
CA VAL A 130 3.92 -9.02 -4.59
C VAL A 130 2.89 -9.53 -3.59
N LEU A 131 2.56 -10.83 -3.67
CA LEU A 131 1.55 -11.49 -2.83
C LEU A 131 2.09 -12.69 -2.05
N ILE A 132 3.39 -13.00 -2.14
CA ILE A 132 3.98 -14.16 -1.47
C ILE A 132 3.64 -14.17 0.03
N GLY A 133 3.29 -15.34 0.56
CA GLY A 133 2.90 -15.49 1.97
C GLY A 133 1.45 -15.12 2.31
N ASN A 134 0.62 -14.77 1.32
CA ASN A 134 -0.83 -14.59 1.53
C ASN A 134 -1.60 -15.89 1.28
N PRO A 135 -2.72 -16.15 1.99
CA PRO A 135 -3.56 -17.32 1.72
C PRO A 135 -4.04 -17.45 0.26
N VAL A 136 -4.26 -16.33 -0.44
CA VAL A 136 -4.66 -16.31 -1.86
C VAL A 136 -3.68 -17.07 -2.77
N THR A 137 -2.38 -17.13 -2.43
CA THR A 137 -1.38 -17.82 -3.25
C THR A 137 -1.36 -19.34 -3.06
N GLN A 138 -2.14 -19.86 -2.11
CA GLN A 138 -2.23 -21.30 -1.81
C GLN A 138 -3.50 -21.95 -2.34
N SER A 139 -4.45 -21.15 -2.84
CA SER A 139 -5.74 -21.64 -3.28
C SER A 139 -5.63 -22.43 -4.58
N LEU A 140 -5.84 -23.75 -4.51
CA LEU A 140 -6.03 -24.61 -5.67
C LEU A 140 -7.42 -24.34 -6.26
N PHE A 141 -7.48 -23.59 -7.35
CA PHE A 141 -8.70 -23.47 -8.12
C PHE A 141 -8.96 -24.78 -8.85
N VAL A 142 -9.87 -25.60 -8.31
CA VAL A 142 -10.44 -26.72 -9.05
C VAL A 142 -11.36 -26.12 -10.10
N TYR A 143 -10.88 -26.01 -11.35
CA TYR A 143 -11.74 -25.73 -12.49
C TYR A 143 -12.79 -26.84 -12.55
N ARG A 144 -14.01 -26.53 -12.10
CA ARG A 144 -15.17 -27.36 -12.44
C ARG A 144 -15.59 -26.98 -13.84
N SER A 145 -15.08 -27.76 -14.80
CA SER A 145 -15.56 -27.86 -16.18
C SER A 145 -17.01 -28.29 -16.23
#